data_AF-A0A8I1MIS9-F1
#
_entry.id   AF-A0A8I1MIS9-F1
#
_cell.length_a   1.000
_cell.length_b   1.000
_cell.length_c   1.000
_cell.angle_alpha   90.00
_cell.angle_beta   90.00
_cell.angle_gamma   90.00
#
_symmetry.space_group_name_H-M   'P 1'
#
loop_
_entity.id
_entity.type
_entity.pdbx_description
1 polymer ?
#
loop_
_entity_poly.entity_id
_entity_poly.type
_entity_poly.pdbx_seq_one_letter_code
_entity_poly.pdbx_strand_id
1 'polypeptide(L)' 'MSNPIAQSLSENLRRRRGELSYAQFALKLGVSKSLAHKLETSGEGVTLDTVYKIACALGCSVEALLGEEAVRKKRSRRG' A
#
# COMPACT_ATOMS: atom_id res chain seq x y z
N MET A 1 8.97 -16.22 0.69
CA MET A 1 8.29 -15.68 -0.51
C MET A 1 7.57 -14.42 -0.09
N SER A 2 7.96 -13.26 -0.62
CA SER A 2 7.31 -11.98 -0.31
C SER A 2 5.86 -11.99 -0.80
N ASN A 3 4.93 -11.49 0.02
CA ASN A 3 3.52 -11.40 -0.33
C ASN A 3 3.33 -10.43 -1.53
N PRO A 4 2.85 -10.89 -2.71
CA PRO A 4 2.72 -10.04 -3.90
C PRO A 4 1.84 -8.81 -3.68
N ILE A 5 0.82 -8.92 -2.82
CA ILE A 5 -0.08 -7.81 -2.46
C ILE A 5 0.67 -6.77 -1.62
N ALA A 6 1.47 -7.22 -0.66
CA ALA A 6 2.27 -6.33 0.19
C ALA A 6 3.33 -5.57 -0.62
N GLN A 7 3.95 -6.25 -1.58
CA GLN A 7 4.89 -5.63 -2.52
C GLN A 7 4.19 -4.58 -3.38
N SER A 8 3.06 -4.92 -4.00
CA SER A 8 2.32 -3.99 -4.84
C SER A 8 1.79 -2.77 -4.06
N LEU A 9 1.31 -2.97 -2.83
CA LEU A 9 0.95 -1.88 -1.92
C LEU A 9 2.14 -0.95 -1.69
N SER A 10 3.31 -1.51 -1.34
CA SER A 10 4.54 -0.75 -1.08
C SER A 10 4.95 0.09 -2.29
N GLU A 11 4.93 -0.50 -3.49
CA GLU A 11 5.28 0.17 -4.74
C GLU A 11 4.29 1.29 -5.09
N ASN A 12 2.98 1.03 -4.95
CA ASN A 12 1.95 2.04 -5.20
C ASN A 12 2.05 3.22 -4.23
N LEU A 13 2.37 2.97 -2.97
CA LEU A 13 2.59 4.04 -1.99
C LEU A 13 3.82 4.88 -2.31
N ARG A 14 4.95 4.25 -2.65
CA ARG A 14 6.17 4.96 -3.09
C ARG A 14 5.89 5.86 -4.29
N ARG A 15 5.18 5.36 -5.31
CA ARG A 15 4.80 6.14 -6.50
C ARG A 15 3.92 7.35 -6.13
N ARG A 16 2.95 7.16 -5.23
CA ARG A 16 2.03 8.23 -4.81
C ARG A 16 2.65 9.24 -3.86
N ARG A 17 3.69 8.85 -3.11
CA ARG A 17 4.49 9.78 -2.30
C ARG A 17 5.29 10.72 -3.19
N GLY A 18 5.93 10.19 -4.23
CA GLY A 18 6.84 10.94 -5.09
C GLY A 18 7.94 11.62 -4.26
N GLU A 19 8.08 12.94 -4.43
CA GLU A 19 9.08 13.76 -3.76
C GLU A 19 8.69 14.20 -2.34
N LEU A 20 7.47 13.86 -1.86
CA LEU A 20 7.08 14.19 -0.51
C LEU A 20 7.99 13.49 0.51
N SER A 21 8.38 14.23 1.54
CA SER A 21 9.01 13.63 2.71
C SER A 21 8.04 12.65 3.39
N TYR A 22 8.57 11.67 4.12
CA TYR A 22 7.72 10.75 4.89
C TYR A 22 6.80 11.46 5.90
N ALA A 23 7.21 12.63 6.41
CA ALA A 23 6.37 13.41 7.32
C ALA A 23 5.14 14.00 6.60
N GLN A 24 5.36 14.62 5.44
CA GLN A 24 4.27 15.16 4.61
C GLN A 24 3.34 14.05 4.10
N PHE A 25 3.92 12.92 3.69
CA PHE A 25 3.12 11.81 3.21
C PHE A 25 2.31 11.16 4.32
N ALA A 26 2.89 10.98 5.51
CA ALA A 26 2.17 10.47 6.67
C ALA A 26 0.99 11.37 7.06
N LEU A 27 1.17 12.69 7.03
CA LEU A 27 0.08 13.66 7.23
C LEU A 27 -1.02 13.49 6.18
N LYS A 28 -0.65 13.37 4.89
CA LYS A 28 -1.61 13.14 3.80
C LYS A 28 -2.39 11.84 3.98
N LEU A 29 -1.75 10.79 4.46
CA LEU A 29 -2.36 9.48 4.68
C LEU A 29 -3.14 9.37 6.00
N GLY A 30 -2.99 10.32 6.92
CA GLY A 30 -3.57 10.24 8.27
C GLY A 30 -2.94 9.15 9.14
N VAL A 31 -1.64 8.88 8.99
CA VAL A 31 -0.90 7.84 9.73
C VAL A 31 0.37 8.39 10.38
N SER A 32 1.03 7.59 11.22
CA SER A 32 2.34 7.96 11.76
C SER A 32 3.45 7.85 10.70
N LYS A 33 4.51 8.65 10.84
CA LYS A 33 5.70 8.61 9.97
C LYS A 33 6.31 7.20 9.91
N SER A 34 6.38 6.51 11.05
CA SER A 34 6.89 5.14 11.14
C SER A 34 6.02 4.15 10.37
N LEU A 35 4.69 4.32 10.42
CA LEU A 35 3.78 3.48 9.64
C LEU A 35 3.94 3.75 8.13
N ALA A 36 4.02 5.01 7.70
CA ALA A 36 4.27 5.36 6.31
C ALA A 36 5.58 4.74 5.78
N HIS A 37 6.67 4.78 6.56
CA HIS A 37 7.93 4.14 6.21
C HIS A 37 7.80 2.61 6.13
N LYS A 38 7.14 1.97 7.10
CA LYS A 38 6.93 0.51 7.12
C LYS A 38 6.10 0.06 5.92
N LEU A 39 5.05 0.81 5.59
CA LEU A 39 4.17 0.55 4.46
C LEU A 39 4.90 0.57 3.12
N GLU A 40 5.86 1.49 2.94
CA GLU A 40 6.68 1.51 1.73
C GLU A 40 7.82 0.49 1.74
N THR A 41 8.23 -0.01 2.90
CA THR A 41 9.37 -0.94 3.02
C THR A 41 8.95 -2.39 2.85
N SER A 42 7.88 -2.82 3.51
CA SER A 42 7.41 -4.22 3.45
C SER A 42 5.95 -4.36 3.08
N GLY A 43 5.09 -3.42 3.47
CA GLY A 43 3.63 -3.55 3.30
C GLY A 43 3.01 -4.73 4.07
N GLU A 44 3.80 -5.43 4.90
CA GLU A 44 3.38 -6.63 5.64
C GLU A 44 2.79 -6.28 7.02
N GLY A 45 1.84 -7.10 7.46
CA GLY A 45 1.18 -6.95 8.76
C GLY A 45 0.24 -5.73 8.86
N VAL A 46 -0.18 -5.19 7.71
CA VAL A 46 -1.13 -4.08 7.62
C VAL A 46 -2.56 -4.63 7.73
N THR A 47 -3.40 -3.97 8.52
CA THR A 47 -4.81 -4.37 8.67
C THR A 47 -5.66 -3.86 7.50
N LEU A 48 -6.78 -4.54 7.23
CA LEU A 48 -7.74 -4.08 6.22
C LEU A 48 -8.25 -2.66 6.50
N ASP A 49 -8.48 -2.32 7.78
CA ASP A 49 -8.87 -0.97 8.21
C ASP A 49 -7.82 0.09 7.82
N THR A 50 -6.53 -0.22 7.98
CA THR A 50 -5.45 0.69 7.58
C THR A 50 -5.42 0.88 6.07
N VAL A 51 -5.55 -0.21 5.30
CA VAL A 51 -5.59 -0.15 3.83
C VAL A 51 -6.78 0.71 3.36
N TYR A 52 -7.96 0.51 3.95
CA TYR A 52 -9.16 1.29 3.64
C TYR A 52 -8.97 2.78 3.93
N LYS A 53 -8.48 3.13 5.12
CA LYS A 53 -8.20 4.53 5.50
C LYS A 53 -7.25 5.21 4.53
N ILE A 54 -6.18 4.53 4.13
CA ILE A 54 -5.20 5.02 3.16
C ILE A 54 -5.84 5.21 1.79
N ALA A 55 -6.66 4.26 1.33
CA ALA A 55 -7.38 4.37 0.06
C ALA A 55 -8.31 5.59 0.03
N CYS A 56 -9.07 5.82 1.12
CA CYS A 56 -9.89 7.02 1.30
C CYS A 56 -9.05 8.30 1.27
N ALA A 57 -7.94 8.36 2.02
CA ALA A 57 -7.06 9.53 2.06
C ALA A 57 -6.42 9.85 0.70
N LEU A 58 -6.20 8.84 -0.13
CA LEU A 58 -5.64 8.96 -1.48
C LEU A 58 -6.71 9.14 -2.57
N GLY A 59 -8.00 9.08 -2.22
CA GLY A 59 -9.11 9.18 -3.16
C GLY A 59 -9.12 8.07 -4.22
N CYS A 60 -8.71 6.84 -3.86
CA CYS A 60 -8.73 5.70 -4.78
C CYS A 60 -9.41 4.47 -4.17
N SER A 61 -9.73 3.48 -5.01
CA SER A 61 -10.25 2.20 -4.52
C SER A 61 -9.16 1.37 -3.85
N VAL A 62 -9.58 0.41 -3.03
CA VAL A 62 -8.67 -0.54 -2.37
C VAL A 62 -7.97 -1.42 -3.40
N GLU A 63 -8.67 -1.81 -4.46
CA GLU A 63 -8.14 -2.60 -5.58
C GLU A 63 -7.04 -1.85 -6.32
N ALA A 64 -7.25 -0.56 -6.59
CA ALA A 64 -6.24 0.30 -7.22
C ALA A 64 -5.01 0.51 -6.32
N LEU A 65 -5.21 0.52 -4.99
CA LEU A 65 -4.13 0.63 -4.02
C LEU A 65 -3.32 -0.67 -3.91
N LEU A 66 -3.98 -1.82 -3.91
CA LEU A 66 -3.35 -3.15 -3.78
C LEU A 66 -2.79 -3.69 -5.10
N GLY A 67 -3.26 -3.20 -6.25
CA GLY A 67 -2.83 -3.62 -7.59
C GLY A 67 -3.56 -4.87 -8.09
N GLU A 68 -4.28 -4.73 -9.21
CA GLU A 68 -5.09 -5.81 -9.82
C GLU A 68 -4.28 -7.07 -10.17
N GLU A 69 -3.07 -6.89 -10.70
CA GLU A 69 -2.18 -7.99 -11.09
C GLU A 69 -1.64 -8.78 -9.89
N ALA A 70 -1.42 -8.11 -8.75
CA ALA A 70 -1.00 -8.78 -7.52
C ALA A 70 -2.11 -9.72 -6.99
N VAL A 71 -3.37 -9.32 -7.14
CA VAL A 71 -4.54 -10.14 -6.80
C VAL A 71 -4.68 -11.33 -7.78
N ARG A 72 -4.41 -11.11 -9.08
CA ARG A 72 -4.56 -12.12 -10.14
C ARG A 72 -3.47 -13.21 -10.11
N LYS A 73 -2.23 -12.87 -9.73
CA LYS A 73 -1.10 -13.84 -9.63
C LYS A 73 -1.34 -15.00 -8.68
N LYS A 74 -2.26 -14.87 -7.70
CA LYS A 74 -2.66 -16.00 -6.84
C LYS A 74 -3.55 -17.02 -7.54
N ARG A 75 -4.35 -16.60 -8.53
CA ARG A 75 -5.29 -17.47 -9.27
C ARG A 75 -4.57 -18.36 -10.29
N SER A 76 -3.52 -17.85 -10.94
CA SER A 76 -2.76 -18.61 -11.95
C SER A 76 -1.92 -19.75 -11.38
N ARG A 77 -1.48 -19.69 -10.11
CA ARG A 77 -0.69 -20.77 -9.46
C ARG A 77 -1.53 -21.94 -8.91
N ARG A 78 -2.85 -21.93 -9.12
CA ARG A 78 -3.77 -22.99 -8.68
C ARG A 78 -4.23 -23.90 -9.84
N GLY A 79 -3.63 -23.77 -11.02
CA GLY A 79 -3.79 -24.69 -12.14
C GLY A 79 -2.66 -25.69 -12.19
#